data_AF-A0A452YT24-F1
#
_entry.id   AF-A0A452YT24-F1
#
_cell.length_a   1.000
_cell.length_b   1.000
_cell.length_c   1.000
_cell.angle_alpha   90.00
_cell.angle_beta   90.00
_cell.angle_gamma   90.00
#
_symmetry.space_group_name_H-M   'P 1'
#
loop_
_entity.id
_entity.type
_entity.pdbx_description
1 polymer ?
#
loop_
_entity_poly.entity_id
_entity_poly.type
_entity_poly.pdbx_seq_one_letter_code
_entity_poly.pdbx_strand_id
1 'polypeptide(L)'
;MRLSVLDDTYYRDLLCEFGAMFAIANRIDTVHKLPWIGFQSWRAAGRKVSLSESAEETLEKTMAGENHEDVIYYWVPMDTDQTSNFWSTCDCLNAGHCRTLFEDAFRNMYGLPEGVAALPPMPNDGDYWSTLHSWVMPTPSFLKFIMFTRMFVDSLHSLNGNNTEPASCLLGASQPEKRHCYCRILEILVNIWAYHSGRKMVYLNPVTGESKEQHLREERNEMWVKFFDFTLLKSMDEDLAEEADDGMHPGTDQWLWPLTGQVFWPGIADREREEKYIKKLDKKLKSKVKLLERQKSGYKQKPLGQ
;
A
#
# COMPACT_ATOMS: atom_id res chain seq x y z
N MET A 1 -14.64 -17.35 3.57
CA MET A 1 -15.27 -16.25 4.34
C MET A 1 -14.88 -14.95 3.67
N ARG A 2 -15.86 -14.32 3.01
CA ARG A 2 -15.76 -13.05 2.28
C ARG A 2 -15.58 -11.90 3.30
N LEU A 3 -14.93 -10.80 2.92
CA LEU A 3 -14.91 -9.59 3.76
C LEU A 3 -16.34 -9.08 3.90
N SER A 4 -16.77 -8.84 5.13
CA SER A 4 -18.15 -8.41 5.45
C SER A 4 -18.51 -7.09 4.76
N VAL A 5 -17.56 -6.17 4.60
CA VAL A 5 -17.78 -4.91 3.87
C VAL A 5 -18.28 -5.14 2.44
N LEU A 6 -17.90 -6.26 1.82
CA LEU A 6 -18.24 -6.57 0.43
C LEU A 6 -19.58 -7.31 0.28
N ASP A 7 -20.28 -7.59 1.39
CA ASP A 7 -21.64 -8.11 1.35
C ASP A 7 -22.65 -6.98 1.05
N ASP A 8 -22.30 -5.73 1.38
CA ASP A 8 -23.03 -4.56 0.95
C ASP A 8 -22.62 -4.12 -0.46
N THR A 9 -23.62 -3.96 -1.34
CA THR A 9 -23.39 -3.45 -2.69
C THR A 9 -22.87 -2.02 -2.72
N TYR A 10 -23.25 -1.19 -1.74
CA TYR A 10 -22.79 0.19 -1.61
C TYR A 10 -21.27 0.23 -1.49
N TYR A 11 -20.70 -0.51 -0.53
CA TYR A 11 -19.25 -0.51 -0.32
C TYR A 11 -18.49 -1.23 -1.43
N ARG A 12 -19.08 -2.26 -2.05
CA ARG A 12 -18.46 -2.91 -3.22
C ARG A 12 -18.28 -1.92 -4.37
N ASP A 13 -19.28 -1.08 -4.61
CA ASP A 13 -19.22 -0.10 -5.68
C ASP A 13 -18.30 1.07 -5.29
N LEU A 14 -18.34 1.49 -4.02
CA LEU A 14 -17.52 2.57 -3.49
C LEU A 14 -16.02 2.26 -3.57
N LEU A 15 -15.61 1.03 -3.19
CA LEU A 15 -14.21 0.58 -3.16
C LEU A 15 -13.71 0.07 -4.52
N CYS A 16 -14.59 -0.28 -5.46
CA CYS A 16 -14.24 -0.92 -6.73
C CYS A 16 -13.22 -2.08 -6.57
N GLU A 17 -12.09 -1.98 -7.27
CA GLU A 17 -11.03 -2.97 -7.34
C GLU A 17 -10.29 -3.13 -6.01
N PHE A 18 -10.27 -2.10 -5.15
CA PHE A 18 -9.68 -2.20 -3.81
C PHE A 18 -10.43 -3.16 -2.91
N GLY A 19 -11.76 -3.30 -3.09
CA GLY A 19 -12.50 -4.31 -2.34
C GLY A 19 -11.91 -5.72 -2.58
N ALA A 20 -11.56 -6.04 -3.83
CA ALA A 20 -10.89 -7.29 -4.16
C ALA A 20 -9.46 -7.35 -3.61
N MET A 21 -8.69 -6.25 -3.70
CA MET A 21 -7.34 -6.20 -3.13
C MET A 21 -7.33 -6.42 -1.61
N PHE A 22 -8.26 -5.81 -0.89
CA PHE A 22 -8.48 -6.04 0.54
C PHE A 22 -8.83 -7.50 0.83
N ALA A 23 -9.73 -8.09 0.04
CA ALA A 23 -10.12 -9.49 0.20
C ALA A 23 -8.95 -10.45 -0.03
N ILE A 24 -8.09 -10.15 -1.00
CA ILE A 24 -6.86 -10.90 -1.27
C ILE A 24 -5.88 -10.74 -0.11
N ALA A 25 -5.60 -9.52 0.35
CA ALA A 25 -4.69 -9.26 1.46
C ALA A 25 -5.12 -9.97 2.75
N ASN A 26 -6.42 -9.92 3.07
CA ASN A 26 -7.01 -10.62 4.20
C ASN A 26 -6.83 -12.15 4.18
N ARG A 27 -6.50 -12.72 3.03
CA ARG A 27 -6.36 -14.16 2.83
C ARG A 27 -5.05 -14.54 2.13
N ILE A 28 -4.08 -13.65 2.11
CA ILE A 28 -2.91 -13.73 1.23
C ILE A 28 -2.22 -15.10 1.35
N ASP A 29 -2.02 -15.61 2.57
CA ASP A 29 -1.37 -16.89 2.85
C ASP A 29 -2.08 -18.10 2.24
N THR A 30 -3.39 -17.98 2.00
CA THR A 30 -4.23 -19.04 1.43
C THR A 30 -4.45 -18.89 -0.07
N VAL A 31 -4.53 -17.66 -0.58
CA VAL A 31 -4.89 -17.39 -1.99
C VAL A 31 -3.69 -17.13 -2.89
N HIS A 32 -2.56 -16.67 -2.33
CA HIS A 32 -1.40 -16.25 -3.10
C HIS A 32 -0.08 -16.54 -2.35
N LYS A 33 0.64 -17.56 -2.80
CA LYS A 33 1.90 -18.02 -2.18
C LYS A 33 3.14 -17.63 -2.98
N LEU A 34 2.99 -16.79 -4.00
CA LEU A 34 4.10 -16.37 -4.84
C LEU A 34 4.80 -15.14 -4.22
N PRO A 35 6.10 -14.95 -4.48
CA PRO A 35 6.84 -13.79 -3.99
C PRO A 35 6.42 -12.46 -4.61
N TRP A 36 5.66 -12.50 -5.71
CA TRP A 36 5.20 -11.34 -6.46
C TRP A 36 3.73 -11.43 -6.77
N ILE A 37 3.04 -10.29 -6.66
CA ILE A 37 1.62 -10.15 -6.95
C ILE A 37 1.40 -9.03 -7.97
N GLY A 38 0.61 -9.33 -8.99
CA GLY A 38 0.22 -8.41 -10.05
C GLY A 38 -1.27 -8.11 -10.00
N PHE A 39 -1.62 -6.90 -10.42
CA PHE A 39 -2.99 -6.50 -10.68
C PHE A 39 -3.09 -5.89 -12.07
N GLN A 40 -4.20 -6.14 -12.75
CA GLN A 40 -4.55 -5.52 -14.01
C GLN A 40 -6.04 -5.20 -14.00
N SER A 41 -6.39 -3.92 -14.13
CA SER A 41 -7.79 -3.54 -14.20
C SER A 41 -8.46 -4.10 -15.46
N TRP A 42 -9.73 -4.48 -15.32
CA TRP A 42 -10.56 -4.82 -16.49
C TRP A 42 -10.67 -3.64 -17.48
N ARG A 43 -10.53 -2.40 -17.00
CA ARG A 43 -10.50 -1.20 -17.84
C ARG A 43 -9.24 -1.14 -18.70
N ALA A 44 -8.10 -1.60 -18.20
CA ALA A 44 -6.86 -1.69 -18.97
C ALA A 44 -6.99 -2.73 -20.09
N ALA A 45 -7.61 -3.88 -19.80
CA ALA A 45 -7.96 -4.87 -20.83
C ALA A 45 -8.91 -4.29 -21.88
N GLY A 46 -9.92 -3.51 -21.46
CA GLY A 46 -10.83 -2.80 -22.36
C GLY A 46 -10.15 -1.74 -23.26
N ARG A 47 -9.03 -1.16 -22.79
CA ARG A 47 -8.18 -0.24 -23.57
C ARG A 47 -7.11 -0.95 -24.41
N LYS A 48 -7.12 -2.30 -24.46
CA LYS A 48 -6.11 -3.14 -25.12
C LYS A 48 -4.68 -2.91 -24.61
N VAL A 49 -4.53 -2.56 -23.33
CA VAL A 49 -3.23 -2.34 -22.69
C VAL A 49 -2.88 -3.58 -21.85
N SER A 50 -2.81 -4.73 -22.52
CA SER A 50 -2.28 -5.97 -21.96
C SER A 50 -0.82 -6.12 -22.35
N LEU A 51 -0.04 -6.84 -21.54
CA LEU A 51 1.33 -7.16 -21.86
C LEU A 51 1.39 -8.06 -23.11
N SER A 52 2.32 -7.77 -24.01
CA SER A 52 2.73 -8.67 -25.08
C SER A 52 3.58 -9.79 -24.51
N GLU A 53 3.73 -10.90 -25.25
CA GLU A 53 4.65 -11.99 -24.89
C GLU A 53 6.07 -11.48 -24.60
N SER A 54 6.55 -10.52 -25.39
CA SER A 54 7.86 -9.88 -25.15
C SER A 54 7.91 -9.09 -23.85
N ALA A 55 6.83 -8.41 -23.46
CA ALA A 55 6.77 -7.66 -22.22
C ALA A 55 6.64 -8.59 -21.01
N GLU A 56 5.86 -9.66 -21.13
CA GLU A 56 5.76 -10.73 -20.13
C GLU A 56 7.12 -11.40 -19.90
N GLU A 57 7.85 -11.75 -20.97
CA GLU A 57 9.19 -12.31 -20.86
C GLU A 57 10.18 -11.37 -20.16
N THR A 58 10.17 -10.06 -20.49
CA THR A 58 11.01 -9.08 -19.79
C THR A 58 10.65 -9.05 -18.31
N LEU A 59 9.36 -9.06 -17.99
CA LEU A 59 8.88 -9.00 -16.61
C LEU A 59 9.30 -10.25 -15.82
N GLU A 60 9.13 -11.45 -16.39
CA GLU A 60 9.57 -12.70 -15.76
C GLU A 60 11.09 -12.75 -15.55
N LYS A 61 11.87 -12.37 -16.57
CA LYS A 61 13.34 -12.33 -16.49
C LYS A 61 13.82 -11.35 -15.42
N THR A 62 13.17 -10.19 -15.33
CA THR A 62 13.50 -9.20 -14.29
C THR A 62 13.07 -9.71 -12.92
N MET A 63 11.89 -10.30 -12.74
CA MET A 63 11.47 -10.85 -11.44
C MET A 63 12.33 -12.01 -10.93
N ALA A 64 13.01 -12.74 -11.84
CA ALA A 64 13.91 -13.85 -11.51
C ALA A 64 15.35 -13.43 -11.14
N GLY A 65 15.72 -12.16 -11.32
CA GLY A 65 17.06 -11.65 -11.02
C GLY A 65 17.38 -11.56 -9.52
N GLU A 66 18.66 -11.45 -9.17
CA GLU A 66 19.09 -11.11 -7.81
C GLU A 66 19.05 -9.58 -7.63
N ASN A 67 18.52 -9.10 -6.49
CA ASN A 67 18.39 -7.68 -6.07
C ASN A 67 17.14 -6.88 -6.51
N HIS A 68 15.96 -7.52 -6.59
CA HIS A 68 14.69 -6.78 -6.75
C HIS A 68 14.08 -6.38 -5.40
N GLU A 69 14.89 -5.74 -4.55
CA GLU A 69 14.37 -5.11 -3.33
C GLU A 69 13.39 -4.00 -3.73
N ASP A 70 12.12 -4.16 -3.34
CA ASP A 70 11.10 -3.11 -3.30
C ASP A 70 10.96 -2.25 -4.58
N VAL A 71 10.75 -2.95 -5.70
CA VAL A 71 10.44 -2.39 -7.02
C VAL A 71 8.96 -2.56 -7.36
N ILE A 72 8.37 -1.58 -8.04
CA ILE A 72 7.03 -1.68 -8.65
C ILE A 72 7.20 -1.53 -10.15
N TYR A 73 6.77 -2.54 -10.90
CA TYR A 73 6.63 -2.44 -12.34
C TYR A 73 5.19 -2.08 -12.70
N TYR A 74 5.00 -1.17 -13.64
CA TYR A 74 3.67 -0.79 -14.12
C TYR A 74 3.70 -0.50 -15.61
N TRP A 75 2.55 -0.64 -16.29
CA TRP A 75 2.52 -0.57 -17.76
C TRP A 75 1.39 0.30 -18.33
N VAL A 76 0.58 0.92 -17.47
CA VAL A 76 -0.40 1.92 -17.89
C VAL A 76 0.01 3.27 -17.28
N PRO A 77 0.55 4.21 -18.09
CA PRO A 77 0.89 5.53 -17.61
C PRO A 77 -0.39 6.36 -17.42
N MET A 78 -0.39 7.21 -16.40
CA MET A 78 -1.40 8.24 -16.20
C MET A 78 -1.33 9.20 -17.39
N ASP A 79 -2.48 9.48 -17.98
CA ASP A 79 -2.59 10.44 -19.08
C ASP A 79 -2.50 11.85 -18.49
N THR A 80 -1.27 12.29 -18.27
CA THR A 80 -0.96 13.65 -17.87
C THR A 80 -0.59 14.43 -19.12
N ASP A 81 -1.40 15.42 -19.49
CA ASP A 81 -0.93 16.47 -20.39
C ASP A 81 0.39 17.01 -19.83
N GLN A 82 1.41 17.22 -20.66
CA GLN A 82 2.77 17.59 -20.24
C GLN A 82 2.85 18.86 -19.37
N THR A 83 1.76 19.62 -19.29
CA THR A 83 1.62 20.84 -18.48
C THR A 83 0.96 20.62 -17.11
N SER A 84 0.36 19.45 -16.88
CA SER A 84 -0.41 19.15 -15.67
C SER A 84 0.43 18.39 -14.64
N ASN A 85 0.47 18.89 -13.40
CA ASN A 85 1.10 18.15 -12.30
C ASN A 85 0.15 17.07 -11.76
N PHE A 86 0.71 16.09 -11.05
CA PHE A 86 -0.02 14.94 -10.51
C PHE A 86 -1.34 15.30 -9.79
N TRP A 87 -1.30 16.29 -8.90
CA TRP A 87 -2.49 16.69 -8.12
C TRP A 87 -3.53 17.39 -8.99
N SER A 88 -3.12 18.21 -9.96
CA SER A 88 -4.02 18.82 -10.93
C SER A 88 -4.74 17.78 -11.79
N THR A 89 -4.04 16.71 -12.21
CA THR A 89 -4.67 15.59 -12.92
C THR A 89 -5.65 14.86 -12.02
N CYS A 90 -5.30 14.65 -10.75
CA CYS A 90 -6.23 14.04 -9.80
C CYS A 90 -7.49 14.89 -9.58
N ASP A 91 -7.34 16.21 -9.44
CA ASP A 91 -8.46 17.14 -9.30
C ASP A 91 -9.38 17.10 -10.52
N CYS A 92 -8.82 17.08 -11.73
CA CYS A 92 -9.57 16.92 -12.99
C CYS A 92 -10.43 15.64 -13.00
N LEU A 93 -9.89 14.55 -12.46
CA LEU A 93 -10.58 13.26 -12.39
C LEU A 93 -11.59 13.15 -11.24
N ASN A 94 -11.54 14.01 -10.22
CA ASN A 94 -12.34 13.88 -9.00
C ASN A 94 -13.08 15.17 -8.63
N ALA A 95 -13.75 15.77 -9.62
CA ALA A 95 -14.60 16.96 -9.44
C ALA A 95 -13.91 18.18 -8.79
N GLY A 96 -12.58 18.28 -8.88
CA GLY A 96 -11.80 19.36 -8.30
C GLY A 96 -11.48 19.21 -6.80
N HIS A 97 -11.84 18.08 -6.19
CA HIS A 97 -11.75 17.88 -4.73
C HIS A 97 -10.68 16.87 -4.30
N CYS A 98 -9.89 16.31 -5.22
CA CYS A 98 -8.92 15.27 -4.88
C CYS A 98 -7.89 15.77 -3.88
N ARG A 99 -7.27 16.92 -4.15
CA ARG A 99 -6.21 17.47 -3.31
C ARG A 99 -6.67 17.71 -1.89
N THR A 100 -7.80 18.40 -1.75
CA THR A 100 -8.35 18.78 -0.44
C THR A 100 -8.78 17.54 0.34
N LEU A 101 -9.47 16.59 -0.30
CA LEU A 101 -9.93 15.37 0.37
C LEU A 101 -8.78 14.42 0.70
N PHE A 102 -7.77 14.33 -0.17
CA PHE A 102 -6.57 13.58 0.16
C PHE A 102 -5.87 14.21 1.36
N GLU A 103 -5.65 15.53 1.34
CA GLU A 103 -4.98 16.24 2.43
C GLU A 103 -5.73 16.08 3.75
N ASP A 104 -7.05 16.24 3.74
CA ASP A 104 -7.87 16.10 4.94
C ASP A 104 -7.91 14.65 5.43
N ALA A 105 -8.02 13.65 4.53
CA ALA A 105 -7.98 12.24 4.91
C ALA A 105 -6.60 11.85 5.45
N PHE A 106 -5.53 12.32 4.83
CA PHE A 106 -4.17 12.08 5.31
C PHE A 106 -3.94 12.75 6.67
N ARG A 107 -4.41 13.99 6.84
CA ARG A 107 -4.36 14.72 8.12
C ARG A 107 -5.10 13.98 9.21
N ASN A 108 -6.34 13.54 8.92
CA ASN A 108 -7.19 12.81 9.85
C ASN A 108 -6.57 11.45 10.21
N MET A 109 -6.08 10.69 9.22
CA MET A 109 -5.46 9.39 9.42
C MET A 109 -4.25 9.44 10.38
N TYR A 110 -3.40 10.48 10.27
CA TYR A 110 -2.22 10.65 11.13
C TYR A 110 -2.46 11.56 12.35
N GLY A 111 -3.68 12.06 12.57
CA GLY A 111 -3.97 13.00 13.66
C GLY A 111 -3.15 14.30 13.60
N LEU A 112 -2.85 14.80 12.41
CA LEU A 112 -2.01 15.98 12.23
C LEU A 112 -2.79 17.27 12.58
N PRO A 113 -2.17 18.24 13.29
CA PRO A 113 -2.82 19.52 13.60
C PRO A 113 -3.19 20.33 12.36
N GLU A 114 -4.20 21.19 12.52
CA GLU A 114 -4.51 22.22 11.53
C GLU A 114 -3.29 23.11 11.26
N GLY A 115 -3.01 23.39 9.98
CA GLY A 115 -1.87 24.18 9.54
C GLY A 115 -0.58 23.39 9.26
N VAL A 116 -0.53 22.09 9.60
CA VAL A 116 0.54 21.20 9.12
C VAL A 116 0.19 20.72 7.71
N ALA A 117 1.15 20.86 6.78
CA ALA A 117 1.00 20.36 5.42
C ALA A 117 0.78 18.84 5.44
N ALA A 118 -0.33 18.39 4.87
CA ALA A 118 -0.72 16.98 4.80
C ALA A 118 -0.89 16.47 3.35
N LEU A 119 -0.53 17.30 2.36
CA LEU A 119 -0.46 16.93 0.96
C LEU A 119 0.98 16.62 0.54
N PRO A 120 1.32 15.35 0.24
CA PRO A 120 2.66 14.97 -0.17
C PRO A 120 3.07 15.62 -1.53
N PRO A 121 4.31 16.12 -1.66
CA PRO A 121 4.77 16.72 -2.91
C PRO A 121 5.00 15.64 -3.97
N MET A 122 4.42 15.84 -5.14
CA MET A 122 4.56 14.95 -6.30
C MET A 122 5.24 15.73 -7.43
N PRO A 123 6.46 15.34 -7.85
CA PRO A 123 7.25 16.12 -8.80
C PRO A 123 6.60 16.15 -10.19
N ASN A 124 6.96 17.19 -10.96
CA ASN A 124 6.69 17.28 -12.38
C ASN A 124 8.03 17.29 -13.14
N ASP A 125 8.70 16.14 -13.13
CA ASP A 125 10.03 15.89 -13.70
C ASP A 125 9.97 15.34 -15.13
N GLY A 126 8.76 15.18 -15.69
CA GLY A 126 8.52 14.65 -17.04
C GLY A 126 8.43 13.13 -17.12
N ASP A 127 8.58 12.43 -15.99
CA ASP A 127 8.36 10.98 -15.90
C ASP A 127 6.86 10.66 -15.67
N TYR A 128 6.51 9.38 -15.84
CA TYR A 128 5.13 8.90 -15.81
C TYR A 128 4.70 8.38 -14.43
N TRP A 129 3.42 8.56 -14.12
CA TRP A 129 2.74 7.94 -12.98
C TRP A 129 1.93 6.71 -13.42
N SER A 130 1.68 5.76 -12.52
CA SER A 130 0.84 4.58 -12.80
C SER A 130 -0.67 4.94 -12.74
N THR A 131 -1.50 4.27 -13.54
CA THR A 131 -2.97 4.35 -13.44
C THR A 131 -3.63 2.99 -13.74
N LEU A 132 -4.96 2.90 -13.58
CA LEU A 132 -5.77 1.71 -13.85
C LEU A 132 -5.26 0.44 -13.15
N HIS A 133 -4.67 0.59 -11.95
CA HIS A 133 -4.15 -0.51 -11.15
C HIS A 133 -3.32 -1.54 -11.92
N SER A 134 -2.54 -1.10 -12.91
CA SER A 134 -1.84 -2.00 -13.82
C SER A 134 -0.36 -2.08 -13.43
N TRP A 135 -0.08 -2.93 -12.45
CA TRP A 135 1.23 -3.05 -11.82
C TRP A 135 1.51 -4.46 -11.30
N VAL A 136 2.78 -4.76 -11.06
CA VAL A 136 3.26 -5.91 -10.28
C VAL A 136 4.31 -5.47 -9.27
N MET A 137 4.26 -6.02 -8.07
CA MET A 137 5.20 -5.71 -6.99
C MET A 137 5.42 -6.94 -6.10
N PRO A 138 6.47 -6.94 -5.26
CA PRO A 138 6.67 -8.01 -4.27
C PRO A 138 5.45 -8.14 -3.35
N THR A 139 5.07 -9.37 -3.00
CA THR A 139 3.95 -9.63 -2.09
C THR A 139 4.10 -8.91 -0.73
N PRO A 140 5.31 -8.80 -0.13
CA PRO A 140 5.50 -7.97 1.08
C PRO A 140 5.27 -6.48 0.85
N SER A 141 5.62 -5.96 -0.33
CA SER A 141 5.32 -4.57 -0.73
C SER A 141 3.81 -4.34 -0.81
N PHE A 142 3.09 -5.27 -1.43
CA PHE A 142 1.63 -5.22 -1.53
C PHE A 142 0.95 -5.17 -0.16
N LEU A 143 1.38 -5.98 0.82
CA LEU A 143 0.77 -5.94 2.15
C LEU A 143 0.98 -4.59 2.87
N LYS A 144 2.17 -3.98 2.73
CA LYS A 144 2.44 -2.64 3.26
C LYS A 144 1.60 -1.56 2.59
N PHE A 145 1.43 -1.67 1.27
CA PHE A 145 0.54 -0.80 0.51
C PHE A 145 -0.91 -0.94 1.01
N ILE A 146 -1.41 -2.17 1.16
CA ILE A 146 -2.78 -2.41 1.62
C ILE A 146 -3.01 -1.86 3.03
N MET A 147 -2.08 -2.07 3.96
CA MET A 147 -2.14 -1.50 5.31
C MET A 147 -2.30 0.04 5.30
N PHE A 148 -1.47 0.74 4.53
CA PHE A 148 -1.64 2.19 4.34
C PHE A 148 -3.01 2.54 3.75
N THR A 149 -3.41 1.85 2.67
CA THR A 149 -4.64 2.19 1.96
C THR A 149 -5.90 1.92 2.78
N ARG A 150 -5.92 0.90 3.65
CA ARG A 150 -7.10 0.62 4.49
C ARG A 150 -7.32 1.71 5.54
N MET A 151 -6.25 2.19 6.19
CA MET A 151 -6.33 3.32 7.13
C MET A 151 -6.75 4.60 6.39
N PHE A 152 -6.21 4.80 5.19
CA PHE A 152 -6.57 5.96 4.38
C PHE A 152 -8.04 5.92 3.94
N VAL A 153 -8.54 4.75 3.53
CA VAL A 153 -9.96 4.57 3.15
C VAL A 153 -10.89 4.82 4.33
N ASP A 154 -10.55 4.30 5.51
CA ASP A 154 -11.33 4.55 6.72
C ASP A 154 -11.39 6.04 7.05
N SER A 155 -10.24 6.71 7.01
CA SER A 155 -10.12 8.14 7.26
C SER A 155 -10.82 9.00 6.21
N LEU A 156 -10.76 8.62 4.94
CA LEU A 156 -11.50 9.27 3.86
C LEU A 156 -13.01 9.09 4.05
N HIS A 157 -13.44 7.92 4.49
CA HIS A 157 -14.85 7.62 4.69
C HIS A 157 -15.44 8.43 5.85
N SER A 158 -14.71 8.59 6.95
CA SER A 158 -15.16 9.40 8.09
C SER A 158 -15.37 10.88 7.73
N LEU A 159 -14.66 11.40 6.73
CA LEU A 159 -14.85 12.78 6.26
C LEU A 159 -16.14 12.99 5.45
N ASN A 160 -16.72 11.91 4.92
CA ASN A 160 -17.96 11.97 4.16
C ASN A 160 -19.22 12.05 5.07
N GLY A 161 -19.00 12.22 6.38
CA GLY A 161 -19.89 11.83 7.47
C GLY A 161 -21.14 12.66 7.78
N ASN A 162 -21.65 13.48 6.85
CA ASN A 162 -22.94 14.19 7.04
C ASN A 162 -24.05 13.75 6.10
N ASN A 163 -23.78 12.86 5.15
CA ASN A 163 -24.77 12.46 4.18
C ASN A 163 -25.04 10.97 4.29
N THR A 164 -26.12 10.62 4.98
CA THR A 164 -26.71 9.27 5.00
C THR A 164 -27.23 8.81 3.64
N GLU A 165 -27.17 9.67 2.61
CA GLU A 165 -27.53 9.33 1.25
C GLU A 165 -26.31 8.82 0.47
N PRO A 166 -26.38 7.63 -0.16
CA PRO A 166 -25.39 7.14 -1.13
C PRO A 166 -25.09 8.11 -2.30
N ALA A 167 -25.91 9.15 -2.47
CA ALA A 167 -25.89 10.13 -3.56
C ALA A 167 -24.98 11.36 -3.32
N SER A 168 -24.08 11.29 -2.34
CA SER A 168 -23.52 12.49 -1.72
C SER A 168 -21.99 12.49 -1.58
N CYS A 169 -21.30 11.79 -2.45
CA CYS A 169 -19.86 11.76 -2.38
C CYS A 169 -19.20 12.98 -3.05
N LEU A 170 -18.23 13.58 -2.36
CA LEU A 170 -17.55 14.81 -2.76
C LEU A 170 -16.60 14.66 -3.98
N LEU A 171 -16.14 13.43 -4.30
CA LEU A 171 -15.27 13.18 -5.47
C LEU A 171 -16.06 12.91 -6.77
N GLY A 172 -17.39 12.76 -6.70
CA GLY A 172 -18.24 12.41 -7.83
C GLY A 172 -19.11 13.57 -8.32
N ALA A 173 -19.01 13.91 -9.61
CA ALA A 173 -19.84 14.97 -10.21
C ALA A 173 -21.21 14.43 -10.68
N SER A 174 -21.25 13.19 -11.15
CA SER A 174 -22.46 12.52 -11.67
C SER A 174 -22.93 11.38 -10.78
N GLN A 175 -24.19 10.95 -10.93
CA GLN A 175 -24.74 9.81 -10.16
C GLN A 175 -23.89 8.52 -10.29
N PRO A 176 -23.43 8.11 -11.49
CA PRO A 176 -22.56 6.94 -11.63
C PRO A 176 -21.20 7.11 -10.93
N GLU A 177 -20.63 8.31 -10.93
CA GLU A 177 -19.35 8.60 -10.26
C GLU A 177 -19.50 8.61 -8.75
N LYS A 178 -20.59 9.18 -8.23
CA LYS A 178 -20.89 9.16 -6.79
C LYS A 178 -21.07 7.75 -6.25
N ARG A 179 -21.57 6.82 -7.06
CA ARG A 179 -21.65 5.40 -6.73
C ARG A 179 -20.28 4.71 -6.64
N HIS A 180 -19.31 5.15 -7.43
CA HIS A 180 -17.95 4.60 -7.51
C HIS A 180 -16.92 5.60 -6.98
N CYS A 181 -17.29 6.29 -5.91
CA CYS A 181 -16.67 7.57 -5.60
C CYS A 181 -15.19 7.48 -5.24
N TYR A 182 -14.78 6.44 -4.51
CA TYR A 182 -13.39 6.33 -4.08
C TYR A 182 -12.51 5.76 -5.17
N CYS A 183 -13.07 5.14 -6.21
CA CYS A 183 -12.28 4.36 -7.15
C CYS A 183 -11.15 5.18 -7.82
N ARG A 184 -11.43 6.42 -8.21
CA ARG A 184 -10.42 7.29 -8.85
C ARG A 184 -9.36 7.82 -7.88
N ILE A 185 -9.73 8.18 -6.65
CA ILE A 185 -8.72 8.61 -5.65
C ILE A 185 -7.90 7.41 -5.15
N LEU A 186 -8.50 6.23 -5.04
CA LEU A 186 -7.77 5.03 -4.65
C LEU A 186 -6.80 4.58 -5.77
N GLU A 187 -7.18 4.77 -7.04
CA GLU A 187 -6.31 4.51 -8.21
C GLU A 187 -4.95 5.19 -8.12
N ILE A 188 -4.85 6.37 -7.49
CA ILE A 188 -3.60 7.13 -7.40
C ILE A 188 -2.75 6.80 -6.17
N LEU A 189 -3.29 6.09 -5.17
CA LEU A 189 -2.59 5.84 -3.91
C LEU A 189 -1.28 5.05 -4.09
N VAL A 190 -1.23 4.15 -5.07
CA VAL A 190 -0.02 3.37 -5.35
C VAL A 190 1.15 4.27 -5.72
N ASN A 191 0.91 5.36 -6.45
CA ASN A 191 1.95 6.31 -6.84
C ASN A 191 2.51 7.04 -5.63
N ILE A 192 1.63 7.56 -4.78
CA ILE A 192 2.00 8.30 -3.57
C ILE A 192 2.76 7.37 -2.62
N TRP A 193 2.22 6.18 -2.35
CA TRP A 193 2.86 5.20 -1.49
C TRP A 193 4.23 4.78 -2.04
N ALA A 194 4.33 4.44 -3.32
CA ALA A 194 5.57 3.99 -3.94
C ALA A 194 6.66 5.08 -3.93
N TYR A 195 6.29 6.30 -4.31
CA TYR A 195 7.20 7.41 -4.38
C TYR A 195 7.75 7.76 -2.99
N HIS A 196 6.85 7.99 -2.03
CA HIS A 196 7.23 8.47 -0.70
C HIS A 196 7.78 7.38 0.23
N SER A 197 7.49 6.09 -0.02
CA SER A 197 8.15 4.98 0.70
C SER A 197 9.49 4.57 0.07
N GLY A 198 9.95 5.28 -0.97
CA GLY A 198 11.26 5.07 -1.58
C GLY A 198 11.36 3.81 -2.45
N ARG A 199 10.25 3.34 -3.03
CA ARG A 199 10.24 2.21 -3.97
C ARG A 199 10.78 2.66 -5.32
N LYS A 200 11.53 1.78 -5.98
CA LYS A 200 11.84 1.99 -7.40
C LYS A 200 10.56 1.80 -8.20
N MET A 201 10.24 2.76 -9.06
CA MET A 201 9.07 2.70 -9.93
C MET A 201 9.57 2.51 -11.35
N VAL A 202 9.14 1.46 -12.02
CA VAL A 202 9.63 1.11 -13.36
C VAL A 202 8.45 1.03 -14.30
N TYR A 203 8.45 1.89 -15.31
CA TYR A 203 7.54 1.77 -16.42
C TYR A 203 8.02 0.64 -17.34
N LEU A 204 7.12 -0.30 -17.62
CA LEU A 204 7.29 -1.36 -18.62
C LEU A 204 6.38 -1.05 -19.80
N ASN A 205 6.97 -0.87 -20.98
CA ASN A 205 6.20 -0.71 -22.21
C ASN A 205 5.43 -2.01 -22.49
N PRO A 206 4.09 -1.99 -22.51
CA PRO A 206 3.29 -3.20 -22.63
C PRO A 206 3.43 -3.88 -23.99
N VAL A 207 3.91 -3.17 -25.02
CA VAL A 207 4.04 -3.71 -26.38
C VAL A 207 5.46 -4.16 -26.66
N THR A 208 6.46 -3.31 -26.41
CA THR A 208 7.87 -3.60 -26.75
C THR A 208 8.59 -4.40 -25.66
N GLY A 209 8.10 -4.37 -24.42
CA GLY A 209 8.79 -4.94 -23.27
C GLY A 209 10.00 -4.14 -22.80
N GLU A 210 10.22 -2.93 -23.34
CA GLU A 210 11.25 -2.02 -22.84
C GLU A 210 10.88 -1.49 -21.46
N SER A 211 11.83 -1.45 -20.53
CA SER A 211 11.62 -0.97 -19.17
C SER A 211 12.52 0.21 -18.83
N LYS A 212 11.97 1.22 -18.15
CA LYS A 212 12.73 2.40 -17.67
C LYS A 212 12.28 2.79 -16.26
N GLU A 213 13.24 3.01 -15.35
CA GLU A 213 12.94 3.62 -14.04
C GLU A 213 12.37 5.02 -14.24
N GLN A 214 11.35 5.33 -13.45
CA GLN A 214 10.60 6.59 -13.44
C GLN A 214 10.75 7.21 -12.06
N HIS A 215 10.89 8.53 -12.02
CA HIS A 215 11.17 9.31 -10.83
C HIS A 215 12.38 8.72 -10.09
N LEU A 216 13.57 8.79 -10.69
CA LEU A 216 14.78 8.11 -10.21
C LEU A 216 14.92 8.20 -8.70
N ARG A 217 15.00 7.05 -8.01
CA ARG A 217 14.97 7.00 -6.54
C ARG A 217 16.07 7.86 -5.90
N GLU A 218 17.23 7.94 -6.53
CA GLU A 218 18.40 8.69 -6.05
C GLU A 218 18.23 10.22 -6.15
N GLU A 219 17.31 10.69 -6.98
CA GLU A 219 17.07 12.13 -7.23
C GLU A 219 15.89 12.68 -6.39
N ARG A 220 15.20 11.83 -5.63
CA ARG A 220 14.04 12.22 -4.82
C ARG A 220 14.45 12.91 -3.52
N ASN A 221 14.36 14.23 -3.48
CA ASN A 221 14.78 15.03 -2.31
C ASN A 221 13.67 15.26 -1.26
N GLU A 222 12.39 15.18 -1.64
CA GLU A 222 11.25 15.57 -0.80
C GLU A 222 10.33 14.39 -0.43
N MET A 223 10.91 13.19 -0.28
CA MET A 223 10.13 12.02 0.11
C MET A 223 9.59 12.13 1.54
N TRP A 224 8.39 11.58 1.74
CA TRP A 224 7.68 11.61 3.02
C TRP A 224 7.86 10.27 3.74
N VAL A 225 9.08 9.71 3.69
CA VAL A 225 9.41 8.33 4.13
C VAL A 225 8.90 8.04 5.53
N LYS A 226 8.98 9.02 6.44
CA LYS A 226 8.51 8.88 7.83
C LYS A 226 7.03 8.48 7.96
N PHE A 227 6.18 8.95 7.04
CA PHE A 227 4.75 8.65 7.06
C PHE A 227 4.47 7.25 6.52
N PHE A 228 5.27 6.79 5.57
CA PHE A 228 5.10 5.47 4.96
C PHE A 228 6.03 4.40 5.55
N ASP A 229 6.64 4.70 6.70
CA ASP A 229 7.48 3.75 7.41
C ASP A 229 6.63 2.58 7.91
N PHE A 230 7.16 1.37 7.73
CA PHE A 230 6.45 0.16 8.13
C PHE A 230 6.13 0.13 9.63
N THR A 231 7.05 0.60 10.46
CA THR A 231 6.87 0.61 11.93
C THR A 231 5.75 1.55 12.33
N LEU A 232 5.68 2.73 11.71
CA LEU A 232 4.61 3.69 11.95
C LEU A 232 3.26 3.13 11.51
N LEU A 233 3.17 2.67 10.25
CA LEU A 233 1.92 2.13 9.71
C LEU A 233 1.41 0.96 10.53
N LYS A 234 2.32 0.06 10.94
CA LYS A 234 1.98 -1.05 11.84
C LYS A 234 1.47 -0.56 13.19
N SER A 235 2.11 0.43 13.80
CA SER A 235 1.64 0.97 15.09
C SER A 235 0.24 1.55 15.01
N MET A 236 -0.05 2.36 13.99
CA MET A 236 -1.37 2.96 13.80
C MET A 236 -2.46 1.91 13.55
N ASP A 237 -2.11 0.89 12.77
CA ASP A 237 -2.96 -0.25 12.50
C ASP A 237 -3.32 -1.02 13.78
N GLU A 238 -2.34 -1.17 14.68
CA GLU A 238 -2.55 -1.78 15.99
C GLU A 238 -3.44 -0.93 16.89
N ASP A 239 -3.24 0.39 16.92
CA ASP A 239 -4.02 1.33 17.73
C ASP A 239 -5.49 1.39 17.27
N LEU A 240 -5.75 1.33 15.96
CA LEU A 240 -7.12 1.28 15.43
C LEU A 240 -7.83 -0.05 15.71
N ALA A 241 -7.08 -1.16 15.72
CA ALA A 241 -7.61 -2.43 16.20
C ALA A 241 -7.90 -2.37 17.71
N GLU A 242 -7.11 -1.60 18.47
CA GLU A 242 -7.31 -1.34 19.90
C GLU A 242 -8.64 -0.68 20.21
N GLU A 243 -8.90 0.42 19.53
CA GLU A 243 -10.16 1.12 19.62
C GLU A 243 -11.37 0.23 19.25
N ALA A 244 -11.15 -0.84 18.46
CA ALA A 244 -12.21 -1.71 17.96
C ALA A 244 -12.74 -2.67 19.00
N ASP A 245 -11.85 -3.40 19.67
CA ASP A 245 -12.32 -4.36 20.67
C ASP A 245 -12.71 -3.66 21.98
N ASP A 246 -12.15 -2.48 22.29
CA ASP A 246 -12.58 -1.67 23.44
C ASP A 246 -13.96 -1.02 23.24
N GLY A 247 -14.52 -1.06 22.02
CA GLY A 247 -15.78 -0.39 21.70
C GLY A 247 -15.71 1.13 21.86
N MET A 248 -14.50 1.69 21.78
CA MET A 248 -14.22 3.12 21.94
C MET A 248 -14.44 3.91 20.66
N HIS A 249 -14.77 3.22 19.57
CA HIS A 249 -15.13 3.88 18.34
C HIS A 249 -16.36 4.77 18.53
N PRO A 250 -16.33 6.02 18.04
CA PRO A 250 -17.48 6.91 18.10
C PRO A 250 -18.62 6.25 17.31
N GLY A 251 -19.67 5.80 18.02
CA GLY A 251 -20.75 4.90 17.57
C GLY A 251 -21.59 5.38 16.38
N THR A 252 -20.93 5.66 15.27
CA THR A 252 -21.50 5.97 13.95
C THR A 252 -21.23 4.79 13.04
N ASP A 253 -22.18 4.47 12.16
CA ASP A 253 -22.09 3.39 11.16
C ASP A 253 -21.00 3.62 10.08
N GLN A 254 -20.07 4.55 10.33
CA GLN A 254 -19.09 5.07 9.37
C GLN A 254 -17.68 4.52 9.60
N TRP A 255 -17.53 3.52 10.46
CA TRP A 255 -16.23 2.95 10.72
C TRP A 255 -15.97 1.73 9.83
N LEU A 256 -15.15 1.91 8.79
CA LEU A 256 -14.84 0.88 7.81
C LEU A 256 -13.65 0.03 8.20
N TRP A 257 -12.83 0.51 9.12
CA TRP A 257 -11.64 -0.15 9.60
C TRP A 257 -11.82 -1.67 9.84
N PRO A 258 -12.71 -2.11 10.75
CA PRO A 258 -12.89 -3.54 11.02
C PRO A 258 -13.50 -4.32 9.85
N LEU A 259 -14.11 -3.64 8.89
CA LEU A 259 -14.80 -4.25 7.76
C LEU A 259 -13.87 -4.43 6.54
N THR A 260 -12.81 -3.63 6.44
CA THR A 260 -11.86 -3.62 5.30
C THR A 260 -10.70 -4.60 5.45
N GLY A 261 -10.56 -5.28 6.59
CA GLY A 261 -9.48 -6.22 6.81
C GLY A 261 -9.69 -7.08 8.06
N GLN A 262 -8.72 -7.94 8.35
CA GLN A 262 -8.72 -8.67 9.62
C GLN A 262 -8.50 -7.69 10.78
N VAL A 263 -9.35 -7.78 11.79
CA VAL A 263 -9.19 -7.06 13.05
C VAL A 263 -9.49 -8.03 14.18
N PHE A 264 -8.51 -8.24 15.06
CA PHE A 264 -8.75 -8.81 16.38
C PHE A 264 -7.65 -8.34 17.33
N TRP A 265 -8.07 -7.72 18.44
CA TRP A 265 -7.23 -7.15 19.48
C TRP A 265 -7.81 -7.44 20.88
N PRO A 266 -7.61 -8.62 21.49
CA PRO A 266 -7.55 -8.67 22.97
C PRO A 266 -6.13 -8.32 23.43
N GLY A 267 -5.68 -7.17 22.92
CA GLY A 267 -4.33 -6.64 22.97
C GLY A 267 -3.43 -6.98 21.76
N ILE A 268 -3.86 -7.11 20.50
CA ILE A 268 -3.05 -7.66 19.37
C ILE A 268 -1.98 -8.71 19.76
N ALA A 269 -2.38 -9.96 19.90
CA ALA A 269 -2.95 -10.55 21.11
C ALA A 269 -1.99 -10.50 22.30
N ASP A 270 -2.25 -9.70 23.34
CA ASP A 270 -1.27 -9.38 24.38
C ASP A 270 0.08 -8.80 23.89
N ARG A 271 0.03 -8.20 22.70
CA ARG A 271 0.94 -7.33 21.95
C ARG A 271 2.31 -7.86 21.84
N GLU A 272 2.32 -8.91 21.02
CA GLU A 272 3.47 -9.75 20.87
C GLU A 272 3.91 -10.10 22.31
N ARG A 273 2.95 -10.68 23.08
CA ARG A 273 2.97 -11.09 24.52
C ARG A 273 4.29 -11.61 25.00
N GLU A 274 5.03 -12.15 24.06
CA GLU A 274 6.33 -12.70 24.29
C GLU A 274 7.37 -12.38 23.22
N GLU A 275 7.18 -11.36 22.40
CA GLU A 275 8.30 -10.69 21.74
C GLU A 275 9.43 -10.25 22.68
N LYS A 276 9.38 -10.54 23.99
CA LYS A 276 8.91 -9.96 25.27
C LYS A 276 9.05 -11.00 26.41
N TYR A 277 8.86 -12.26 26.04
CA TYR A 277 9.70 -13.35 26.51
C TYR A 277 10.80 -13.66 25.52
N ILE A 278 11.03 -12.74 24.56
CA ILE A 278 12.21 -11.86 24.43
C ILE A 278 13.41 -12.81 24.38
N LYS A 279 14.21 -12.68 23.36
CA LYS A 279 15.62 -12.28 23.49
C LYS A 279 16.38 -12.43 24.87
N LYS A 280 15.74 -12.47 26.07
CA LYS A 280 16.07 -12.91 27.45
C LYS A 280 16.79 -14.24 27.52
N LEU A 281 16.38 -15.23 26.73
CA LEU A 281 17.03 -16.55 26.71
C LEU A 281 17.91 -16.76 25.49
N ASP A 282 17.60 -16.02 24.43
CA ASP A 282 18.53 -15.84 23.35
C ASP A 282 19.87 -15.44 23.95
N LYS A 283 20.84 -16.32 23.70
CA LYS A 283 22.23 -15.92 23.61
C LYS A 283 22.93 -15.42 24.87
N LYS A 284 22.30 -15.41 26.05
CA LYS A 284 23.02 -15.56 27.35
C LYS A 284 23.72 -16.94 27.49
N LEU A 285 23.27 -17.94 26.73
CA LEU A 285 23.78 -19.33 26.73
C LEU A 285 24.76 -19.61 25.57
N LYS A 286 24.57 -18.95 24.43
CA LYS A 286 25.31 -19.23 23.18
C LYS A 286 26.82 -18.93 23.23
N SER A 287 27.35 -18.30 24.27
CA SER A 287 28.77 -17.89 24.26
C SER A 287 29.51 -18.01 25.57
N LYS A 288 28.87 -18.44 26.66
CA LYS A 288 29.60 -18.79 27.88
C LYS A 288 30.48 -20.05 27.73
N VAL A 289 30.22 -20.92 26.75
CA VAL A 289 30.91 -22.24 26.67
C VAL A 289 31.78 -22.42 25.43
N LYS A 290 31.50 -21.71 24.34
CA LYS A 290 32.50 -21.52 23.27
C LYS A 290 33.88 -21.10 23.82
N LEU A 291 33.91 -20.48 25.00
CA LEU A 291 35.12 -20.01 25.69
C LEU A 291 35.81 -21.06 26.57
N LEU A 292 35.06 -22.02 27.14
CA LEU A 292 35.62 -23.10 27.96
C LEU A 292 36.25 -24.22 27.10
N GLU A 293 35.67 -24.56 25.95
CA GLU A 293 36.26 -25.52 25.01
C GLU A 293 37.59 -25.03 24.39
N ARG A 294 37.73 -23.70 24.21
CA ARG A 294 38.99 -23.06 23.77
C ARG A 294 40.11 -23.20 24.81
N GLN A 295 39.78 -23.18 26.11
CA GLN A 295 40.76 -23.36 27.20
C GLN A 295 41.19 -24.82 27.44
N LYS A 296 40.43 -25.83 26.98
CA LYS A 296 40.76 -27.27 27.15
C LYS A 296 41.39 -27.95 25.93
N SER A 297 41.02 -27.56 24.70
CA SER A 297 41.28 -28.38 23.50
C SER A 297 41.76 -27.65 22.23
N GLY A 298 41.84 -26.31 22.22
CA GLY A 298 42.19 -25.56 21.01
C GLY A 298 41.12 -25.62 19.90
N TYR A 299 41.44 -25.13 18.69
CA TYR A 299 40.50 -25.07 17.55
C TYR A 299 40.34 -26.44 16.82
N LYS A 300 39.11 -26.82 16.44
CA LYS A 300 38.78 -28.11 15.76
C LYS A 300 38.71 -28.06 14.23
N GLN A 301 38.44 -26.90 13.61
CA GLN A 301 38.47 -26.76 12.15
C GLN A 301 39.90 -26.50 11.68
N LYS A 302 40.35 -27.27 10.68
CA LYS A 302 41.47 -26.88 9.82
C LYS A 302 40.93 -26.12 8.61
N PRO A 303 41.68 -25.17 8.04
CA PRO A 303 41.23 -24.40 6.90
C PRO A 303 40.94 -25.31 5.71
N LEU A 304 39.88 -25.02 4.96
CA LEU A 304 39.66 -25.69 3.67
C LEU A 304 40.67 -25.12 2.67
N GLY A 305 41.66 -25.93 2.32
CA GLY A 305 42.62 -25.64 1.26
C GLY A 305 44.07 -25.42 1.68
N GLN A 306 44.43 -25.57 2.97
CA GLN A 306 45.79 -25.80 3.52
C GLN A 306 45.81 -25.55 5.03
#